data_AF-A0A0F8YB99-F1
#
_entry.id   AF-A0A0F8YB99-F1
#
_cell.length_a   1.000
_cell.length_b   1.000
_cell.length_c   1.000
_cell.angle_alpha   90.00
_cell.angle_beta   90.00
_cell.angle_gamma   90.00
#
_symmetry.space_group_name_H-M   'P 1'
#
loop_
_entity.id
_entity.type
_entity.pdbx_description
1 polymer ?
#
loop_
_entity_poly.entity_id
_entity_poly.type
_entity_poly.pdbx_seq_one_letter_code
_entity_poly.pdbx_strand_id
1 'polypeptide(L)'
;MSPLVPMVVEQTSRGERAFDIYSRLLNERIVFLGTPITEDVANLIVAQLLHLESEDPDKDISVYINSPGGSVYAGLAVYDTMQFVKPDIQTICVGVAMSMGALLL
;
A
#
# COMPACT_ATOMS: atom_id res chain seq x y z
N MET A 1 -10.67 -20.33 0.63
CA MET A 1 -11.62 -19.25 0.95
C MET A 1 -10.79 -18.07 1.42
N SER A 2 -10.90 -16.92 0.76
CA SER A 2 -10.30 -15.69 1.29
C SER A 2 -11.03 -15.31 2.58
N PRO A 3 -10.33 -14.94 3.66
CA PRO A 3 -10.97 -14.52 4.90
C PRO A 3 -11.86 -13.30 4.64
N LEU A 4 -12.99 -13.22 5.35
CA LEU A 4 -13.85 -12.05 5.30
C LEU A 4 -13.08 -10.84 5.82
N VAL A 5 -13.09 -9.75 5.05
CA VAL A 5 -12.45 -8.49 5.47
C VAL A 5 -13.41 -7.75 6.42
N PRO A 6 -12.98 -7.43 7.66
CA PRO A 6 -13.82 -6.71 8.60
C PRO A 6 -14.14 -5.29 8.13
N MET A 7 -15.33 -4.82 8.48
CA MET A 7 -15.75 -3.43 8.29
C MET A 7 -15.58 -2.65 9.59
N VAL A 8 -15.14 -1.41 9.47
CA VAL A 8 -14.99 -0.44 10.57
C VAL A 8 -15.84 0.79 10.31
N VAL A 9 -16.42 1.36 11.36
CA VAL A 9 -17.24 2.56 11.30
C VAL A 9 -16.46 3.74 11.87
N GLU A 10 -16.35 4.81 11.08
CA GLU A 10 -15.76 6.07 11.49
C GLU A 10 -16.86 7.12 11.70
N GLN A 11 -16.86 7.74 12.88
CA GLN A 11 -17.73 8.86 13.18
C GLN A 11 -17.09 10.17 12.71
N THR A 12 -17.71 10.81 11.72
CA THR A 12 -17.33 12.13 11.25
C THR A 12 -18.35 13.18 11.68
N SER A 13 -18.01 14.46 11.60
CA SER A 13 -18.94 15.56 11.85
C SER A 13 -20.17 15.57 10.93
N ARG A 14 -20.13 14.82 9.82
CA ARG A 14 -21.22 14.67 8.85
C ARG A 14 -21.99 13.34 8.99
N GLY A 15 -21.67 12.53 9.99
CA GLY A 15 -22.29 11.23 10.26
C GLY A 15 -21.32 10.05 10.23
N GLU A 16 -21.87 8.84 10.17
CA GLU A 16 -21.11 7.58 10.19
C GLU A 16 -20.77 7.13 8.76
N ARG A 17 -19.50 6.76 8.55
CA ARG A 17 -19.04 6.11 7.32
C ARG A 17 -18.44 4.75 7.64
N ALA A 18 -18.82 3.73 6.88
CA ALA A 18 -18.28 2.39 7.00
C ALA A 18 -17.23 2.15 5.91
N PHE A 19 -16.08 1.62 6.30
CA PHE A 19 -14.97 1.25 5.42
C PHE A 19 -14.55 -0.19 5.71
N ASP A 20 -14.02 -0.91 4.74
CA ASP A 20 -13.23 -2.09 5.07
C ASP A 20 -11.91 -1.65 5.74
N ILE A 21 -11.29 -2.56 6.49
CA ILE A 21 -10.09 -2.22 7.25
C ILE A 21 -8.94 -1.69 6.38
N TYR A 22 -8.78 -2.18 5.14
CA TYR A 22 -7.71 -1.70 4.25
C TYR A 22 -8.02 -0.30 3.71
N SER A 23 -9.27 -0.04 3.32
CA SER A 23 -9.69 1.32 2.94
C SER A 23 -9.50 2.31 4.09
N ARG A 24 -9.78 1.91 5.35
CA ARG A 24 -9.54 2.78 6.51
C ARG A 24 -8.05 3.06 6.73
N LEU A 25 -7.19 2.07 6.52
CA LEU A 25 -5.73 2.23 6.61
C LEU A 25 -5.19 3.11 5.48
N LEU A 26 -5.73 3.00 4.27
CA LEU A 26 -5.34 3.86 3.16
C LEU A 26 -5.65 5.33 3.45
N ASN A 27 -6.76 5.65 4.13
CA ASN A 27 -7.04 7.01 4.59
C ASN A 27 -5.98 7.54 5.60
N GLU A 28 -5.31 6.65 6.33
CA GLU A 28 -4.15 6.98 7.19
C GLU A 28 -2.81 6.90 6.42
N ARG A 29 -2.85 6.83 5.08
CA ARG A 29 -1.68 6.74 4.18
C ARG A 29 -0.86 5.47 4.38
N ILE A 30 -1.52 4.38 4.76
CA ILE A 30 -0.91 3.07 4.94
C ILE A 30 -1.26 2.17 3.74
N VAL A 31 -0.23 1.72 3.02
CA VAL A 31 -0.33 0.78 1.89
C VAL A 31 0.24 -0.57 2.31
N PHE A 32 -0.44 -1.67 1.97
CA PHE A 32 -0.04 -3.01 2.38
C PHE A 32 0.33 -3.89 1.18
N LEU A 33 1.58 -4.35 1.13
CA LEU A 33 2.08 -5.36 0.21
C LEU A 33 2.17 -6.70 0.96
N GLY A 34 1.04 -7.42 1.02
CA GLY A 34 0.90 -8.66 1.79
C GLY A 34 0.94 -9.96 0.97
N THR A 35 1.23 -9.88 -0.32
CA THR A 35 1.10 -10.98 -1.28
C THR A 35 2.33 -11.08 -2.19
N PRO A 36 2.48 -12.17 -2.97
CA PRO A 36 3.46 -12.19 -4.06
C PRO A 36 3.25 -11.02 -5.02
N ILE A 37 4.35 -10.46 -5.51
CA ILE A 37 4.32 -9.30 -6.42
C ILE A 37 3.98 -9.80 -7.82
N THR A 38 2.74 -9.55 -8.25
CA THR A 38 2.23 -9.77 -9.61
C THR A 38 1.91 -8.43 -10.27
N GLU A 39 1.63 -8.44 -11.58
CA GLU A 39 1.24 -7.25 -12.34
C GLU A 39 0.00 -6.57 -11.74
N ASP A 40 -1.03 -7.34 -11.35
CA ASP A 40 -2.25 -6.82 -10.74
C ASP A 40 -1.98 -6.18 -9.37
N VAL A 41 -1.17 -6.83 -8.53
CA VAL A 41 -0.80 -6.32 -7.19
C VAL A 41 0.03 -5.04 -7.32
N ALA A 42 1.02 -5.04 -8.21
CA ALA A 42 1.84 -3.88 -8.48
C ALA A 42 0.99 -2.70 -8.97
N ASN A 43 0.08 -2.94 -9.91
CA ASN A 43 -0.79 -1.89 -10.43
C ASN A 43 -1.71 -1.29 -9.34
N LEU A 44 -2.21 -2.11 -8.41
CA LEU A 44 -2.96 -1.64 -7.25
C LEU A 44 -2.11 -0.79 -6.30
N ILE A 45 -0.86 -1.17 -6.05
CA ILE A 45 0.05 -0.38 -5.20
C ILE A 45 0.39 0.95 -5.87
N VAL A 46 0.73 0.93 -7.17
CA VAL A 46 1.00 2.15 -7.94
C VAL A 46 -0.19 3.11 -7.90
N ALA A 47 -1.42 2.60 -8.10
CA ALA A 47 -2.62 3.41 -7.99
C ALA A 47 -2.81 4.03 -6.60
N GLN A 48 -2.52 3.28 -5.52
CA GLN A 48 -2.58 3.79 -4.15
C GLN A 48 -1.53 4.87 -3.89
N LEU A 49 -0.29 4.70 -4.36
CA LEU A 49 0.77 5.72 -4.21
C LEU A 49 0.41 7.03 -4.90
N LEU A 50 -0.04 6.95 -6.16
CA LEU A 50 -0.47 8.13 -6.93
C LEU A 50 -1.70 8.81 -6.31
N HIS A 51 -2.64 8.02 -5.78
CA HIS A 51 -3.79 8.56 -5.07
C HIS A 51 -3.36 9.36 -3.84
N LEU A 52 -2.50 8.78 -2.99
CA LEU A 52 -2.01 9.44 -1.77
C LEU A 52 -1.17 10.68 -2.05
N GLU A 53 -0.35 10.67 -3.11
CA GLU A 53 0.34 11.86 -3.61
C GLU A 53 -0.66 12.96 -4.00
N SER A 54 -1.71 12.60 -4.75
CA SER A 54 -2.72 13.57 -5.19
C SER A 54 -3.53 14.19 -4.04
N GLU A 55 -3.72 13.45 -2.95
CA GLU A 55 -4.43 13.95 -1.77
C GLU A 55 -3.59 14.93 -0.95
N ASP A 56 -2.34 14.56 -0.68
CA ASP A 56 -1.40 15.40 0.08
C ASP A 56 0.04 15.02 -0.28
N PRO A 57 0.72 15.80 -1.13
CA PRO A 57 2.05 15.47 -1.63
C PRO A 57 3.17 15.78 -0.63
N ASP A 58 2.84 16.41 0.52
CA ASP A 58 3.81 16.80 1.56
C ASP A 58 3.80 15.85 2.77
N LYS A 59 2.88 14.87 2.80
CA LYS A 59 2.79 13.88 3.89
C LYS A 59 3.35 12.53 3.48
N ASP A 60 4.14 11.94 4.36
CA ASP A 60 4.73 10.61 4.18
C ASP A 60 3.68 9.52 3.91
N ILE A 61 4.13 8.46 3.24
CA ILE A 61 3.36 7.24 2.99
C ILE A 61 4.07 6.07 3.68
N SER A 62 3.32 5.23 4.39
CA SER A 62 3.88 4.03 5.03
C SER A 62 3.51 2.78 4.23
N VAL A 63 4.51 2.08 3.70
CA VAL A 63 4.35 0.83 2.97
C VAL A 63 4.76 -0.35 3.85
N TYR A 64 3.78 -1.16 4.23
CA TYR A 64 4.00 -2.36 5.03
C TYR A 64 4.21 -3.57 4.11
N ILE A 65 5.34 -4.25 4.27
CA ILE A 65 5.81 -5.30 3.35
C ILE A 65 5.82 -6.65 4.07
N ASN A 66 5.06 -7.58 3.53
CA ASN A 66 5.07 -8.99 3.84
C ASN A 66 4.94 -9.80 2.54
N SER A 67 6.04 -9.98 1.83
CA SER A 67 6.04 -10.59 0.51
C SER A 67 7.21 -11.55 0.32
N PRO A 68 6.96 -12.73 -0.28
CA PRO A 68 8.03 -13.61 -0.75
C PRO A 68 8.72 -13.08 -2.04
N GLY A 69 8.35 -11.89 -2.51
CA GLY A 69 8.78 -11.32 -3.78
C GLY A 69 7.85 -11.69 -4.93
N GLY A 70 8.35 -11.66 -6.16
CA GLY A 70 7.55 -11.97 -7.35
C GLY A 70 8.19 -11.50 -8.65
N SER A 71 7.35 -11.06 -9.58
CA SER A 71 7.74 -10.56 -10.90
C SER A 71 8.66 -9.35 -10.76
N VAL A 72 9.83 -9.40 -11.41
CA VAL A 72 10.83 -8.31 -11.39
C VAL A 72 10.26 -7.06 -12.05
N TYR A 73 9.60 -7.20 -13.20
CA TYR A 73 9.00 -6.05 -13.90
C TYR A 73 7.89 -5.40 -13.09
N ALA A 74 7.02 -6.21 -12.47
CA ALA A 74 5.97 -5.69 -11.59
C ALA A 74 6.57 -4.98 -10.36
N GLY A 75 7.62 -5.54 -9.76
CA GLY A 75 8.33 -4.90 -8.64
C GLY A 75 9.03 -3.61 -9.05
N LEU A 76 9.62 -3.54 -10.24
CA LEU A 76 10.22 -2.31 -10.76
C LEU A 76 9.19 -1.20 -10.99
N ALA A 77 7.98 -1.53 -11.46
CA ALA A 77 6.91 -0.54 -11.58
C ALA A 77 6.55 0.10 -10.23
N VAL A 78 6.51 -0.70 -9.15
CA VAL A 78 6.31 -0.19 -7.79
C VAL A 78 7.50 0.67 -7.36
N TYR A 79 8.72 0.16 -7.53
CA TYR A 79 9.95 0.86 -7.16
C TYR A 79 10.08 2.22 -7.85
N ASP A 80 9.90 2.27 -9.17
CA ASP A 80 10.00 3.52 -9.93
C ASP A 80 8.92 4.52 -9.51
N THR A 81 7.71 4.04 -9.19
CA THR A 81 6.64 4.90 -8.65
C THR A 81 7.02 5.43 -7.27
N MET A 82 7.63 4.62 -6.41
CA MET A 82 8.11 5.05 -5.10
C MET A 82 9.16 6.17 -5.20
N GLN A 83 10.00 6.15 -6.24
CA GLN A 83 10.99 7.21 -6.51
C GLN A 83 10.39 8.44 -7.23
N PHE A 84 9.26 8.25 -7.94
CA PHE A 84 8.61 9.30 -8.72
C PHE A 84 7.75 10.22 -7.85
N VAL A 85 6.96 9.64 -6.94
CA VAL A 85 6.02 10.42 -6.14
C VAL A 85 6.76 11.34 -5.17
N LYS A 86 6.19 12.52 -4.91
CA LYS A 86 6.80 13.51 -4.00
C LYS A 86 6.86 13.08 -2.52
N PRO A 87 5.82 12.43 -1.94
CA PRO A 87 5.87 11.98 -0.55
C PRO A 87 7.07 11.09 -0.23
N ASP A 88 7.65 11.29 0.96
CA ASP A 88 8.63 10.35 1.49
C ASP A 88 7.95 9.01 1.80
N ILE A 89 8.57 7.91 1.36
CA ILE A 89 8.02 6.56 1.55
C ILE A 89 8.79 5.84 2.64
N GLN A 90 8.09 5.51 3.73
CA GLN A 90 8.61 4.71 4.82
C GLN A 90 8.21 3.25 4.62
N THR A 91 9.19 2.34 4.68
CA THR A 91 8.97 0.91 4.47
C THR A 91 9.08 0.15 5.80
N ILE A 92 8.12 -0.73 6.08
CA ILE A 92 8.11 -1.53 7.31
C ILE A 92 7.92 -3.00 6.96
N CYS A 93 8.92 -3.83 7.27
CA CYS A 93 8.80 -5.27 7.12
C CYS A 93 7.95 -5.87 8.25
N VAL A 94 6.84 -6.52 7.90
CA VAL A 94 5.92 -7.19 8.84
C VAL A 94 5.76 -8.67 8.46
N GLY A 95 6.78 -9.46 8.79
CA GLY A 95 6.85 -10.87 8.43
C GLY A 95 8.10 -11.14 7.62
N VAL A 96 7.95 -11.28 6.29
CA VAL A 96 9.08 -11.53 5.40
C VAL A 96 9.13 -10.52 4.25
N ALA A 97 10.34 -10.12 3.87
CA ALA A 97 10.60 -9.37 2.65
C ALA A 97 11.70 -10.13 1.89
N MET A 98 11.33 -10.85 0.83
CA MET A 98 12.25 -11.65 0.04
C MET A 98 12.27 -11.18 -1.42
N SER A 99 13.40 -11.36 -2.13
CA SER A 99 13.53 -11.03 -3.55
C SER A 99 13.09 -9.58 -3.84
N MET A 100 12.17 -9.33 -4.78
CA MET A 100 11.64 -7.99 -5.04
C MET A 100 10.99 -7.34 -3.80
N GLY A 101 10.46 -8.11 -2.85
CA GLY A 101 9.98 -7.56 -1.59
C GLY A 101 11.11 -6.99 -0.72
N ALA A 102 12.32 -7.56 -0.80
CA ALA A 102 13.50 -7.05 -0.10
C ALA A 102 14.12 -5.82 -0.80
N LEU A 103 13.92 -5.69 -2.11
CA LEU A 103 14.34 -4.50 -2.86
C LEU A 103 13.44 -3.29 -2.56
N LEU A 104 12.13 -3.53 -2.40
CA LEU A 104 11.16 -2.49 -2.05
C LEU A 104 11.21 -2.08 -0.58
N LEU A 105 11.88 -2.85 0.28
CA LEU A 105 12.10 -2.54 1.70
C LEU A 105 13.32 -1.63 1.85
#